data_AF-A0A1F7PEF9-F1
#
_entry.id   AF-A0A1F7PEF9-F1
#
_cell.length_a   1.000
_cell.length_b   1.000
_cell.length_c   1.000
_cell.angle_alpha   90.00
_cell.angle_beta   90.00
_cell.angle_gamma   90.00
#
_symmetry.space_group_name_H-M   'P 1'
#
loop_
_entity.id
_entity.type
_entity.pdbx_description
1 polymer ?
#
loop_
_entity_poly.entity_id
_entity_poly.type
_entity_poly.pdbx_seq_one_letter_code
_entity_poly.pdbx_strand_id
1 'polypeptide(L)' 'MVDESGRKTGVVIDLRKNRDLWEDLFDRALARRRPGEPRETLEKVKGRLIKAGELRLDASR' A
#
# COMPACT_ATOMS: atom_id res chain seq x y z
N MET A 1 -24.16 -1.87 11.66
CA MET A 1 -24.24 -1.81 13.15
C MET A 1 -24.76 -0.46 13.54
N VAL A 2 -25.65 -0.40 14.54
CA VAL A 2 -26.23 0.85 15.05
C VAL A 2 -26.11 0.88 16.57
N ASP A 3 -26.01 2.07 17.16
CA ASP A 3 -26.07 2.24 18.62
C ASP A 3 -27.51 2.29 19.15
N GLU A 4 -27.64 2.49 20.46
CA GLU A 4 -28.91 2.57 21.19
C GLU A 4 -29.79 3.75 20.73
N SER A 5 -29.19 4.79 20.13
CA SER A 5 -29.89 5.93 19.54
C SER A 5 -30.21 5.74 18.06
N GLY A 6 -29.95 4.54 17.50
CA GLY A 6 -30.20 4.21 16.09
C GLY A 6 -29.15 4.78 15.11
N ARG A 7 -28.03 5.33 15.59
CA ARG A 7 -26.98 5.89 14.73
C ARG A 7 -26.09 4.77 14.22
N LYS A 8 -25.74 4.81 12.93
CA LYS A 8 -24.83 3.82 12.32
C LYS A 8 -23.42 3.98 12.91
N THR A 9 -22.94 2.93 13.58
CA THR A 9 -21.62 2.89 14.24
C THR A 9 -20.61 2.00 13.54
N GLY A 10 -21.05 1.21 12.57
CA GLY A 10 -20.16 0.30 11.86
C GLY A 10 -20.80 -0.39 10.69
N VAL A 11 -19.95 -1.00 9.88
CA VAL A 11 -20.31 -1.74 8.67
C VAL A 11 -19.70 -3.13 8.74
N VAL A 12 -20.37 -4.10 8.13
CA VAL A 12 -19.83 -5.44 7.93
C VAL A 12 -19.34 -5.50 6.49
N ILE A 13 -18.05 -5.80 6.31
CA ILE A 13 -17.41 -5.87 5.00
C ILE A 13 -17.06 -7.33 4.72
N ASP A 14 -17.53 -7.86 3.60
CA ASP A 14 -17.11 -9.19 3.13
C ASP A 14 -15.67 -9.10 2.59
N LEU A 15 -14.76 -9.83 3.24
CA LEU A 15 -13.33 -9.85 2.89
C LEU A 15 -13.09 -10.39 1.47
N ARG A 16 -13.87 -11.37 1.02
CA ARG A 16 -13.68 -12.02 -0.29
C ARG A 16 -14.10 -11.10 -1.43
N LYS A 17 -15.12 -10.28 -1.19
CA LYS A 17 -15.64 -9.32 -2.18
C LYS A 17 -14.81 -8.04 -2.23
N ASN A 18 -14.21 -7.64 -1.12
CA ASN A 18 -13.51 -6.35 -0.99
C ASN A 18 -12.02 -6.54 -0.69
N ARG A 19 -11.36 -7.53 -1.31
CA ARG A 19 -9.96 -7.88 -1.01
C ARG A 19 -9.02 -6.69 -1.15
N ASP A 20 -9.15 -5.93 -2.24
CA ASP A 20 -8.30 -4.79 -2.56
C ASP A 20 -8.37 -3.72 -1.46
N LEU A 21 -9.57 -3.44 -0.93
CA LEU A 21 -9.74 -2.50 0.20
C LEU A 21 -8.99 -2.98 1.45
N TRP A 22 -8.99 -4.28 1.73
CA TRP A 22 -8.27 -4.82 2.87
C TRP A 22 -6.76 -4.80 2.68
N GLU A 23 -6.29 -5.00 1.45
CA GLU A 23 -4.88 -4.85 1.08
C GLU A 23 -4.41 -3.42 1.33
N ASP A 24 -5.14 -2.42 0.86
CA ASP A 24 -4.83 -1.00 1.10
C ASP A 24 -4.75 -0.64 2.59
N LEU A 25 -5.71 -1.13 3.39
CA LEU A 25 -5.73 -0.90 4.84
C LEU A 25 -4.52 -1.54 5.52
N PHE A 26 -4.16 -2.76 5.11
CA PHE A 26 -3.02 -3.49 5.65
C PHE A 26 -1.71 -2.82 5.28
N ASP A 27 -1.51 -2.47 4.01
CA ASP A 27 -0.32 -1.77 3.51
C ASP A 27 -0.10 -0.46 4.25
N ARG A 28 -1.18 0.30 4.50
CA ARG A 28 -1.08 1.55 5.26
C ARG A 28 -0.69 1.31 6.71
N ALA A 29 -1.26 0.30 7.36
CA ALA A 29 -0.92 -0.05 8.74
C ALA A 29 0.53 -0.55 8.84
N LEU A 30 0.98 -1.35 7.88
CA LEU A 30 2.34 -1.88 7.80
C LEU A 30 3.36 -0.77 7.58
N ALA A 31 3.12 0.13 6.61
CA ALA A 31 3.98 1.28 6.35
C ALA A 31 4.13 2.17 7.59
N ARG A 32 3.04 2.41 8.33
CA ARG A 32 3.07 3.17 9.59
C ARG A 32 3.90 2.51 10.69
N ARG A 33 4.01 1.18 10.69
CA ARG A 33 4.83 0.42 11.65
C ARG A 33 6.31 0.36 11.26
N ARG A 34 6.65 0.70 10.02
CA ARG A 34 8.00 0.59 9.46
C ARG A 34 8.68 1.94 9.15
N PRO A 35 8.51 3.01 9.95
CA PRO A 35 9.11 4.29 9.62
C PRO A 35 10.64 4.30 9.79
N GLY A 36 11.21 3.34 10.53
CA GLY A 36 12.65 3.23 10.79
C GLY A 36 13.39 2.21 9.92
N GLU A 37 12.70 1.52 9.01
CA GLU A 37 13.39 0.59 8.11
C GLU A 37 14.30 1.36 7.13
N PRO A 38 15.46 0.79 6.72
CA PRO A 38 16.33 1.39 5.73
C PRO A 38 15.56 1.73 4.44
N ARG A 39 15.84 2.92 3.87
CA ARG A 39 15.22 3.40 2.62
C ARG A 39 16.27 3.67 1.57
N GLU A 40 15.87 3.55 0.31
CA GLU A 40 16.62 4.04 -0.84
C GLU A 40 15.73 4.93 -1.70
N THR A 41 16.35 5.88 -2.43
CA THR A 41 15.60 6.74 -3.35
C THR A 41 15.19 5.97 -4.60
N LEU A 42 14.13 6.42 -5.26
CA LEU A 42 13.66 5.79 -6.49
C LEU A 42 14.74 5.78 -7.59
N GLU A 43 15.57 6.83 -7.67
CA GLU A 43 16.67 6.94 -8.62
C GLU A 43 17.74 5.86 -8.36
N LYS A 44 18.07 5.60 -7.08
CA LYS A 44 19.04 4.57 -6.72
C LYS A 44 18.51 3.18 -7.08
N VAL A 45 17.23 2.92 -6.82
CA VAL A 45 16.54 1.68 -7.22
C VAL A 45 16.57 1.52 -8.74
N LYS A 46 16.11 2.54 -9.49
CA LYS A 46 16.10 2.53 -10.96
C LYS A 46 17.50 2.27 -11.52
N GLY A 47 18.52 2.97 -11.01
CA GLY A 47 19.91 2.78 -11.42
C GLY A 47 20.42 1.36 -11.18
N ARG A 48 20.07 0.73 -10.04
CA ARG A 48 20.41 -0.65 -9.74
C ARG A 48 19.72 -1.63 -10.70
N LEU A 49 18.43 -1.45 -10.97
CA LEU A 49 17.65 -2.32 -11.86
C LEU A 49 18.11 -2.21 -13.33
N ILE A 50 18.46 -1.01 -13.79
CA ILE A 50 19.02 -0.80 -15.15
C ILE A 50 20.36 -1.54 -15.28
N LYS A 51 21.24 -1.42 -14.28
CA LYS A 51 22.52 -2.15 -14.26
C LYS A 51 22.33 -3.67 -14.26
N ALA A 52 21.27 -4.15 -13.60
CA ALA A 52 20.89 -5.56 -13.59
C ALA A 52 20.20 -6.03 -14.90
N GLY A 53 19.83 -5.12 -15.80
CA GLY A 53 19.07 -5.43 -17.01
C GLY A 53 17.58 -5.72 -16.76
N GLU A 54 17.09 -5.48 -15.54
CA GLU A 54 15.70 -5.74 -15.11
C GLU A 54 14.76 -4.57 -15.42
N LEU A 55 15.32 -3.39 -15.68
CA LEU A 55 14.57 -2.20 -16.06
C LEU A 55 15.18 -1.57 -17.32
N ARG A 56 14.33 -1.30 -18.32
CA ARG A 56 14.72 -0.51 -19.49
C ARG A 56 14.63 0.97 -19.15
N LEU A 57 15.56 1.77 -19.67
CA LEU A 57 15.49 3.23 -19.58
C LEU A 57 14.20 3.68 -20.27
N ASP A 58 13.31 4.32 -19.51
CA ASP A 58 12.10 4.96 -19.99
C ASP A 58 12.48 6.22 -20.79
N ALA A 59 12.58 6.09 -22.11
CA ALA A 59 12.74 7.22 -23.02
C ALA A 59 11.42 7.97 -23.19
N SER A 60 10.86 8.54 -22.10
CA SER A 60 9.76 9.52 -22.16
C SER A 60 9.52 10.11 -20.78
N ARG A 61 9.89 11.38 -20.63
CA ARG A 61 9.29 12.32 -19.68
C ARG A 61 8.89 13.55 -20.47
#